data_AF-A0A9E1X593-F1
#
_entry.id   AF-A0A9E1X593-F1
#
_cell.length_a   1.000
_cell.length_b   1.000
_cell.length_c   1.000
_cell.angle_alpha   90.00
_cell.angle_beta   90.00
_cell.angle_gamma   90.00
#
_symmetry.space_group_name_H-M   'P 1'
#
loop_
_entity.id
_entity.type
_entity.pdbx_description
1 polymer ?
#
loop_
_entity_poly.entity_id
_entity_poly.type
_entity_poly.pdbx_seq_one_letter_code
_entity_poly.pdbx_strand_id
1 'polypeptide(L)'
;GTFRDTAEGETGHAHGHLDYIKAVGDPATGLPIGDTLENLAAAVAGETYEYTEMYPGMAKTAREEGHGDIADWFETLAKAEKAHAGRFQSLLDGVS
;
A
#
# COMPACT_ATOMS: atom_id res chain seq x y z
N GLY A 1 21.41 10.76 -23.70
CA GLY A 1 20.86 12.10 -23.93
C GLY A 1 20.34 12.59 -22.60
N THR A 2 20.77 13.76 -22.13
CA THR A 2 20.83 14.09 -20.69
C THR A 2 19.60 13.68 -19.87
N PHE A 3 18.38 13.92 -20.34
CA PHE A 3 17.15 13.53 -19.62
C PHE A 3 16.92 12.01 -19.52
N ARG A 4 17.23 11.26 -20.58
CA ARG A 4 17.11 9.80 -20.56
C ARG A 4 18.12 9.20 -19.58
N ASP A 5 19.35 9.70 -19.60
CA ASP A 5 20.43 9.21 -18.76
C ASP A 5 20.12 9.52 -17.28
N THR A 6 19.53 10.69 -16.99
CA THR A 6 19.01 11.02 -15.65
C THR A 6 17.86 10.09 -15.25
N ALA A 7 16.87 9.85 -16.11
CA ALA A 7 15.75 8.95 -15.80
C ALA A 7 16.21 7.51 -15.51
N GLU A 8 17.19 7.00 -16.27
CA GLU A 8 17.82 5.70 -16.01
C GLU A 8 18.58 5.70 -14.68
N GLY A 9 19.27 6.79 -14.33
CA GLY A 9 19.91 6.98 -13.02
C GLY A 9 18.92 6.93 -11.84
N GLU A 10 17.79 7.64 -11.94
CA GLU A 10 16.74 7.62 -10.91
C GLU A 10 16.05 6.26 -10.79
N THR A 11 15.96 5.50 -11.90
CA THR A 11 15.52 4.10 -11.87
C THR A 11 16.50 3.24 -11.06
N GLY A 12 17.80 3.50 -11.18
CA GLY A 12 18.83 2.89 -10.34
C GLY A 12 18.64 3.21 -8.86
N HIS A 13 18.31 4.46 -8.51
CA HIS A 13 18.01 4.84 -7.12
C HIS A 13 16.81 4.07 -6.57
N ALA A 14 15.72 3.95 -7.35
CA ALA A 14 14.52 3.22 -6.94
C ALA A 14 14.82 1.74 -6.64
N HIS A 15 15.59 1.06 -7.51
CA HIS A 15 16.01 -0.31 -7.25
C HIS A 15 16.93 -0.43 -6.03
N GLY A 16 17.86 0.50 -5.86
CA GLY A 16 18.73 0.55 -4.68
C GLY A 16 17.93 0.68 -3.38
N HIS A 17 16.91 1.55 -3.34
CA HIS A 17 16.01 1.66 -2.21
C HIS A 17 15.25 0.35 -1.94
N LEU A 18 14.73 -0.28 -2.99
CA LEU A 18 14.01 -1.55 -2.87
C LEU A 18 14.89 -2.66 -2.27
N ASP A 19 16.19 -2.69 -2.61
CA ASP A 19 17.10 -3.70 -2.05
C ASP A 19 17.32 -3.56 -0.54
N TYR A 20 17.33 -2.32 -0.01
CA TYR A 20 17.33 -2.12 1.45
C TYR A 20 15.99 -2.49 2.08
N ILE A 21 14.88 -2.16 1.44
CA ILE A 21 13.53 -2.49 1.93
C ILE A 21 13.37 -4.02 2.01
N LYS A 22 13.85 -4.79 1.04
CA LYS A 22 13.84 -6.27 1.09
C LYS A 22 14.53 -6.83 2.33
N ALA A 23 15.60 -6.17 2.80
CA ALA A 23 16.35 -6.64 3.98
C ALA A 23 15.62 -6.39 5.30
N VAL A 24 14.75 -5.39 5.37
CA VAL A 24 14.07 -4.97 6.60
C VAL A 24 12.55 -5.21 6.60
N GLY A 25 11.98 -5.57 5.45
CA GLY A 25 10.55 -5.69 5.24
C GLY A 25 9.86 -4.36 4.94
N ASP A 26 8.56 -4.44 4.69
CA ASP A 26 7.68 -3.29 4.52
C ASP A 26 7.52 -2.57 5.87
N PRO A 27 7.93 -1.30 5.99
CA PRO A 27 7.81 -0.55 7.24
C PRO A 27 6.36 -0.27 7.66
N ALA A 28 5.39 -0.33 6.74
CA ALA A 28 3.98 -0.10 7.06
C ALA A 28 3.33 -1.34 7.71
N THR A 29 3.71 -2.54 7.26
CA THR A 29 3.07 -3.80 7.68
C THR A 29 3.96 -4.67 8.57
N GLY A 30 5.27 -4.44 8.56
CA GLY A 30 6.27 -5.30 9.21
C GLY A 30 6.48 -6.65 8.51
N LEU A 31 5.88 -6.86 7.33
CA LEU A 31 6.01 -8.10 6.58
C LEU A 31 7.21 -8.09 5.62
N PRO A 32 7.76 -9.25 5.24
CA PRO A 32 8.84 -9.31 4.24
C PRO A 32 8.44 -8.71 2.89
N ILE A 33 9.42 -8.15 2.19
CA ILE A 33 9.32 -7.72 0.80
C ILE A 33 10.37 -8.48 0.01
N GLY A 34 9.99 -9.05 -1.13
CA GLY A 34 10.89 -9.91 -1.89
C GLY A 34 10.22 -10.55 -3.09
N ASP A 35 9.97 -11.84 -3.02
CA ASP A 35 9.32 -12.57 -4.11
C ASP A 35 7.84 -12.20 -4.26
N THR A 36 7.18 -12.75 -5.29
CA THR A 36 5.78 -12.43 -5.56
C THR A 36 4.85 -12.81 -4.40
N LEU A 37 5.12 -13.89 -3.67
CA LEU A 37 4.28 -14.32 -2.55
C LEU A 37 4.43 -13.37 -1.37
N GLU A 38 5.67 -13.00 -1.02
CA GLU A 38 5.97 -12.06 0.05
C GLU A 38 5.33 -10.68 -0.22
N ASN A 39 5.49 -10.18 -1.45
CA ASN A 39 4.92 -8.89 -1.85
C ASN A 39 3.38 -8.90 -1.82
N LEU A 40 2.75 -10.00 -2.25
CA LEU A 40 1.29 -10.13 -2.20
C LEU A 40 0.77 -10.20 -0.76
N ALA A 41 1.47 -10.93 0.12
CA ALA A 41 1.12 -10.99 1.54
C ALA A 41 1.25 -9.62 2.23
N ALA A 42 2.34 -8.90 1.95
CA ALA A 42 2.53 -7.53 2.44
C ALA A 42 1.42 -6.59 1.94
N ALA A 43 1.09 -6.64 0.64
CA ALA A 43 0.01 -5.84 0.07
C ALA A 43 -1.35 -6.15 0.70
N VAL A 44 -1.70 -7.43 0.88
CA VAL A 44 -2.97 -7.82 1.55
C VAL A 44 -3.04 -7.25 2.96
N ALA A 45 -1.95 -7.32 3.73
CA ALA A 45 -1.93 -6.80 5.09
C ALA A 45 -2.09 -5.27 5.14
N GLY A 46 -1.38 -4.55 4.26
CA GLY A 46 -1.46 -3.09 4.15
C GLY A 46 -2.87 -2.64 3.80
N GLU A 47 -3.40 -3.13 2.68
CA GLU A 47 -4.75 -2.81 2.20
C GLU A 47 -5.81 -3.16 3.25
N THR A 48 -5.64 -4.28 3.97
CA THR A 48 -6.54 -4.67 5.06
C THR A 48 -6.53 -3.68 6.20
N TYR A 49 -5.35 -3.26 6.66
CA TYR A 49 -5.24 -2.22 7.68
C TYR A 49 -5.89 -0.91 7.21
N GLU A 50 -5.72 -0.54 5.94
CA GLU A 50 -6.29 0.67 5.38
C GLU A 50 -7.82 0.68 5.43
N TYR A 51 -8.49 -0.38 4.96
CA TYR A 51 -9.95 -0.41 4.93
C TYR A 51 -10.62 -0.76 6.26
N THR A 52 -9.92 -1.41 7.20
CA THR A 52 -10.49 -1.83 8.49
C THR A 52 -10.24 -0.83 9.61
N GLU A 53 -9.08 -0.17 9.63
CA GLU A 53 -8.64 0.66 10.75
C GLU A 53 -8.34 2.09 10.30
N MET A 54 -7.44 2.29 9.34
CA MET A 54 -6.89 3.62 9.01
C MET A 54 -7.96 4.57 8.46
N TYR A 55 -8.61 4.24 7.33
CA TYR A 55 -9.60 5.10 6.72
C TYR A 55 -10.88 5.25 7.56
N PRO A 56 -11.40 4.19 8.22
CA PRO A 56 -12.50 4.35 9.18
C PRO A 56 -12.14 5.29 10.34
N GLY A 57 -10.91 5.19 10.87
CA GLY A 57 -10.41 6.09 11.91
C GLY A 57 -10.30 7.54 11.43
N MET A 58 -9.74 7.76 10.24
CA MET A 58 -9.65 9.08 9.62
C MET A 58 -11.02 9.70 9.33
N ALA A 59 -11.98 8.90 8.82
CA ALA A 59 -13.34 9.33 8.57
C ALA A 59 -14.04 9.76 9.87
N LYS A 60 -13.86 8.99 10.95
CA LYS A 60 -14.38 9.33 12.28
C LYS A 60 -13.81 10.67 12.77
N THR A 61 -12.48 10.84 12.74
CA THR A 61 -11.84 12.10 13.15
C THR A 61 -12.34 13.28 12.31
N ALA A 62 -12.44 13.12 10.98
CA ALA A 62 -12.96 14.16 10.10
C ALA A 62 -14.41 14.55 10.44
N ARG A 63 -15.28 13.59 10.80
CA ARG A 63 -16.64 13.89 11.29
C ARG A 63 -16.62 14.68 12.60
N GLU A 64 -15.78 14.27 13.55
CA GLU A 64 -15.64 14.92 14.86
C GLU A 64 -15.14 16.37 14.73
N GLU A 65 -14.30 16.64 13.73
CA GLU A 65 -13.78 17.98 13.41
C GLU A 65 -14.73 18.82 12.51
N GLY A 66 -15.86 18.25 12.07
CA GLY A 66 -16.86 18.94 11.25
C GLY A 66 -16.60 18.93 9.73
N HIS A 67 -15.66 18.10 9.27
CA HIS A 67 -15.28 17.92 7.86
C HIS A 67 -16.03 16.74 7.22
N GLY A 68 -17.34 16.90 7.01
CA GLY A 68 -18.21 15.81 6.55
C GLY A 68 -17.90 15.28 5.15
N ASP A 69 -17.48 16.14 4.23
CA ASP A 69 -17.08 15.79 2.86
C ASP A 69 -15.77 14.99 2.81
N ILE A 70 -14.80 15.37 3.65
CA ILE A 70 -13.55 14.63 3.82
C ILE A 70 -13.82 13.25 4.43
N ALA A 71 -14.74 13.15 5.39
CA ALA A 71 -15.14 11.86 5.95
C ALA A 71 -15.75 10.94 4.89
N ASP A 72 -16.68 11.44 4.07
CA ASP A 72 -17.30 10.67 2.98
C ASP A 72 -16.24 10.20 1.97
N TRP A 73 -15.21 11.02 1.74
CA TRP A 73 -14.08 10.65 0.88
C TRP A 73 -13.26 9.50 1.47
N PHE A 74 -12.89 9.56 2.76
CA PHE A 74 -12.19 8.47 3.42
C PHE A 74 -13.00 7.16 3.45
N GLU A 75 -14.32 7.23 3.64
CA GLU A 75 -15.20 6.05 3.53
C GLU A 75 -15.23 5.47 2.11
N THR A 76 -15.04 6.31 1.09
CA THR A 76 -14.92 5.86 -0.31
C THR A 76 -13.59 5.17 -0.56
N LEU A 77 -12.50 5.71 -0.02
CA LEU A 77 -11.18 5.07 -0.10
C LEU A 77 -11.18 3.70 0.60
N ALA A 78 -11.76 3.59 1.80
CA ALA A 78 -11.90 2.29 2.48
C ALA A 78 -12.59 1.23 1.61
N LYS A 79 -13.59 1.61 0.79
CA LYS A 79 -14.25 0.66 -0.13
C LYS A 79 -13.34 0.24 -1.29
N ALA A 80 -12.49 1.14 -1.78
CA ALA A 80 -11.51 0.85 -2.82
C ALA A 80 -10.44 -0.13 -2.30
N GLU A 81 -9.85 0.16 -1.13
CA GLU A 81 -8.80 -0.67 -0.55
C GLU A 81 -9.32 -2.06 -0.17
N LYS A 82 -10.60 -2.18 0.24
CA LYS A 82 -11.25 -3.49 0.41
C LYS A 82 -11.28 -4.29 -0.89
N ALA A 83 -11.51 -3.65 -2.03
CA ALA A 83 -11.49 -4.32 -3.34
C ALA A 83 -10.05 -4.71 -3.74
N HIS A 84 -9.07 -3.86 -3.44
CA HIS A 84 -7.65 -4.17 -3.65
C HIS A 84 -7.19 -5.37 -2.82
N ALA A 85 -7.47 -5.39 -1.51
CA ALA A 85 -7.19 -6.50 -0.62
C ALA A 85 -7.77 -7.82 -1.16
N GLY A 86 -9.04 -7.81 -1.59
CA GLY A 86 -9.69 -8.99 -2.17
C GLY A 86 -9.02 -9.47 -3.47
N ARG A 87 -8.55 -8.56 -4.32
CA ARG A 87 -7.83 -8.91 -5.55
C ARG A 87 -6.46 -9.49 -5.26
N PHE A 88 -5.69 -8.88 -4.35
CA PHE A 88 -4.38 -9.41 -3.96
C PHE A 88 -4.49 -10.75 -3.26
N GLN A 89 -5.49 -10.95 -2.40
CA GLN A 89 -5.75 -12.25 -1.78
C GLN A 89 -6.06 -13.32 -2.84
N SER A 90 -6.92 -13.00 -3.82
CA SER A 90 -7.24 -13.94 -4.90
C SER A 90 -6.01 -14.31 -5.74
N LEU A 91 -5.09 -13.36 -5.95
CA LEU A 91 -3.83 -13.62 -6.64
C LEU A 91 -2.90 -14.49 -5.78
N LEU A 92 -2.77 -14.17 -4.49
CA LEU A 92 -1.96 -14.93 -3.53
C LEU A 92 -2.42 -16.39 -3.47
N ASP A 93 -3.72 -16.62 -3.33
CA ASP A 93 -4.31 -17.97 -3.30
C ASP A 93 -4.09 -18.73 -4.62
N GLY A 94 -3.97 -18.02 -5.74
CA GLY A 94 -3.75 -18.61 -7.07
C GLY A 94 -2.29 -18.95 -7.39
N VAL A 95 -1.33 -18.38 -6.64
CA VAL A 95 0.11 -18.64 -6.82
C VAL A 95 0.76 -19.39 -5.64
N SER A 96 0.02 -19.61 -4.55
CA SER A 96 0.42 -20.41 -3.39
C SER A 96 0.19 -21.91 -3.63
#